data_AF-A0A3C0TK33-F1
#
_entry.id   AF-A0A3C0TK33-F1
#
_cell.length_a   1.000
_cell.length_b   1.000
_cell.length_c   1.000
_cell.angle_alpha   90.00
_cell.angle_beta   90.00
_cell.angle_gamma   90.00
#
_symmetry.space_group_name_H-M   'P 1'
#
loop_
_entity.id
_entity.type
_entity.pdbx_description
1 polymer ?
#
loop_
_entity_poly.entity_id
_entity_poly.type
_entity_poly.pdbx_seq_one_letter_code
_entity_poly.pdbx_strand_id
1 'polypeptide(L)'
;MHDPRKSDGGVVSMKRANKGAQPEGNGQPPAEFVEKRPPAKGNPVQTTVTGTQRPEAASSGLDRVREAAKRDKERRFTNLLHHVTVERLHTAYRGLNPKAASGVDEVTWQEYGEGLDERLAVLHDQIQSVTYRARPSKRVWIPKGDGKKRPIGIAALEDKIVQQALAEVLQSIYEEDFLGFSYGFRPGRSQHKALDAIYVAITQRKVSWVLDADIRSFYDSLDHQWLMKFVEHRIADQRMLRLIRKFLRAGVSEDGKWSKTVVGTPQGAVISSLLANIYLHYVLDLWVNRWRDHRARGEVYIVRYADDFVMGFQYRSDARMFQIELAERLAKFGLELHQDKTRLIEFGRFAASNRRERGERKPETFDFLGFTHICARKRKGGDFALRRKTISKRLSPCLTPRKTTSI
;
A
#
# COMPACT_ATOMS: atom_id res chain seq x y z
N MET A 1 -65.56 6.03 60.74
CA MET A 1 -66.68 6.54 59.92
C MET A 1 -66.22 6.55 58.46
N HIS A 2 -67.03 5.91 57.61
CA HIS A 2 -67.01 5.81 56.15
C HIS A 2 -65.86 5.08 55.42
N ASP A 3 -66.25 3.87 55.02
CA ASP A 3 -65.81 3.01 53.91
C ASP A 3 -66.35 3.57 52.55
N PRO A 4 -66.31 2.84 51.40
CA PRO A 4 -65.28 2.74 50.34
C PRO A 4 -65.80 3.20 48.95
N ARG A 5 -65.02 2.99 47.87
CA ARG A 5 -65.44 2.44 46.54
C ARG A 5 -64.36 2.68 45.46
N LYS A 6 -63.86 1.62 44.80
CA LYS A 6 -64.21 1.12 43.44
C LYS A 6 -63.84 2.10 42.31
N SER A 7 -63.32 1.73 41.14
CA SER A 7 -63.25 0.47 40.41
C SER A 7 -62.44 0.68 39.12
N ASP A 8 -61.97 -0.44 38.53
CA ASP A 8 -61.77 -0.75 37.10
C ASP A 8 -60.81 0.13 36.27
N GLY A 9 -59.96 -0.39 35.38
CA GLY A 9 -59.91 -1.67 34.68
C GLY A 9 -59.33 -1.35 33.29
N GLY A 10 -58.45 -2.21 32.74
CA GLY A 10 -58.00 -2.05 31.36
C GLY A 10 -56.61 -2.61 31.04
N VAL A 11 -56.52 -3.92 30.89
CA VAL A 11 -55.49 -4.59 30.09
C VAL A 11 -55.99 -4.63 28.64
N VAL A 12 -55.21 -4.17 27.64
CA VAL A 12 -55.02 -4.83 26.32
C VAL A 12 -53.82 -4.20 25.56
N SER A 13 -52.73 -4.98 25.50
CA SER A 13 -51.92 -5.40 24.35
C SER A 13 -51.92 -4.72 22.95
N MET A 14 -50.72 -4.75 22.35
CA MET A 14 -50.33 -4.87 20.91
C MET A 14 -49.94 -3.63 20.06
N LYS A 15 -48.66 -3.65 19.63
CA LYS A 15 -48.09 -3.51 18.25
C LYS A 15 -49.02 -2.85 17.19
N ARG A 16 -48.60 -1.86 16.38
CA ARG A 16 -47.44 -1.80 15.45
C ARG A 16 -47.38 -0.38 14.79
N ALA A 17 -46.19 0.00 14.30
CA ALA A 17 -45.81 0.91 13.18
C ALA A 17 -46.78 2.03 12.71
N ASN A 18 -46.39 3.28 12.40
CA ASN A 18 -45.33 3.68 11.46
C ASN A 18 -45.21 5.24 11.40
N LYS A 19 -44.09 5.74 10.85
CA LYS A 19 -43.80 7.09 10.29
C LYS A 19 -43.47 8.27 11.24
N GLY A 20 -42.16 8.59 11.28
CA GLY A 20 -41.63 9.80 10.62
C GLY A 20 -41.53 11.11 11.43
N ALA A 21 -40.34 11.39 11.97
CA ALA A 21 -39.71 12.72 11.95
C ALA A 21 -38.25 12.60 12.44
N GLN A 22 -37.29 13.08 11.64
CA GLN A 22 -35.93 13.36 12.09
C GLN A 22 -35.91 14.59 13.02
N PRO A 23 -34.84 14.75 13.82
CA PRO A 23 -33.89 15.78 13.42
C PRO A 23 -32.43 15.32 13.44
N GLU A 24 -31.65 16.08 12.69
CA GLU A 24 -30.26 15.87 12.28
C GLU A 24 -29.26 15.98 13.44
N GLY A 25 -28.25 15.11 13.43
CA GLY A 25 -27.12 15.11 14.34
C GLY A 25 -25.94 14.39 13.70
N ASN A 26 -25.03 15.17 13.12
CA ASN A 26 -23.94 14.71 12.26
C ASN A 26 -22.84 14.03 13.10
N GLY A 27 -22.81 12.69 13.08
CA GLY A 27 -21.78 11.88 13.74
C GLY A 27 -21.43 10.66 12.90
N GLN A 28 -20.29 10.70 12.21
CA GLN A 28 -19.75 9.55 11.49
C GLN A 28 -19.38 8.42 12.47
N PRO A 29 -19.73 7.15 12.19
CA PRO A 29 -19.37 6.03 13.05
C PRO A 29 -17.89 5.61 12.84
N PRO A 30 -17.25 5.04 13.88
CA PRO A 30 -15.83 4.70 13.87
C PRO A 30 -15.48 3.49 13.00
N ALA A 31 -14.29 3.54 12.40
CA ALA A 31 -13.82 2.80 11.21
C ALA A 31 -13.65 1.27 11.30
N GLU A 32 -14.14 0.55 12.32
CA GLU A 32 -14.00 -0.93 12.38
C GLU A 32 -15.26 -1.73 12.12
N PHE A 33 -16.44 -1.12 12.01
CA PHE A 33 -17.63 -1.86 11.58
C PHE A 33 -17.77 -1.99 10.06
N VAL A 34 -16.78 -1.54 9.29
CA VAL A 34 -16.81 -1.58 7.81
C VAL A 34 -15.89 -2.69 7.29
N GLU A 35 -16.07 -3.91 7.78
CA GLU A 35 -15.66 -5.14 7.06
C GLU A 35 -16.84 -5.74 6.26
N LYS A 36 -17.84 -4.90 5.94
CA LYS A 36 -18.73 -5.08 4.78
C LYS A 36 -18.69 -3.81 3.95
N ARG A 37 -18.28 -3.95 2.68
CA ARG A 37 -18.23 -2.89 1.67
C ARG A 37 -19.52 -2.06 1.66
N PRO A 38 -19.45 -0.71 1.69
CA PRO A 38 -20.43 0.10 1.01
C PRO A 38 -20.20 -0.06 -0.51
N PRO A 39 -21.25 -0.14 -1.35
CA PRO A 39 -21.08 -0.01 -2.79
C PRO A 39 -20.43 1.35 -3.10
N ALA A 40 -19.49 1.36 -4.04
CA ALA A 40 -18.88 2.60 -4.50
C ALA A 40 -19.98 3.50 -5.09
N LYS A 41 -20.36 4.55 -4.37
CA LYS A 41 -21.08 5.68 -4.96
C LYS A 41 -20.09 6.38 -5.90
N GLY A 42 -20.27 6.17 -7.20
CA GLY A 42 -19.71 7.07 -8.20
C GLY A 42 -20.35 8.44 -8.00
N ASN A 43 -19.54 9.47 -7.82
CA ASN A 43 -20.03 10.84 -7.96
C ASN A 43 -19.88 11.24 -9.44
N PRO A 44 -20.94 11.79 -10.06
CA PRO A 44 -20.85 12.34 -11.40
C PRO A 44 -20.09 13.66 -11.33
N VAL A 45 -19.01 13.76 -12.09
CA VAL A 45 -18.43 15.07 -12.44
C VAL A 45 -19.42 15.68 -13.44
N GLN A 46 -20.02 16.80 -13.08
CA GLN A 46 -20.82 17.60 -14.01
C GLN A 46 -19.88 18.16 -15.08
N THR A 47 -19.98 17.61 -16.28
CA THR A 47 -19.34 18.16 -17.47
C THR A 47 -20.23 19.26 -18.02
N THR A 48 -19.76 20.51 -17.95
CA THR A 48 -20.28 21.58 -18.80
C THR A 48 -19.98 21.22 -20.26
N VAL A 49 -21.03 21.12 -21.06
CA VAL A 49 -21.00 20.72 -22.47
C VAL A 49 -20.44 21.85 -23.31
N THR A 50 -19.29 21.62 -23.93
CA THR A 50 -18.98 22.08 -25.30
C THR A 50 -18.09 21.03 -25.97
N GLY A 51 -18.50 20.62 -27.18
CA GLY A 51 -18.16 19.34 -27.79
C GLY A 51 -16.69 19.08 -28.10
N THR A 52 -16.24 17.87 -27.79
CA THR A 52 -15.58 16.93 -28.72
C THR A 52 -15.79 15.51 -28.17
N GLN A 53 -16.19 14.55 -29.00
CA GLN A 53 -16.56 13.19 -28.54
C GLN A 53 -15.32 12.33 -28.16
N ARG A 54 -15.47 11.53 -27.07
CA ARG A 54 -14.62 10.43 -26.49
C ARG A 54 -13.64 10.82 -25.36
N PRO A 55 -13.56 10.03 -24.25
CA PRO A 55 -13.16 8.60 -24.24
C PRO A 55 -13.92 7.68 -23.25
N GLU A 56 -14.77 6.77 -23.73
CA GLU A 56 -15.44 5.75 -22.89
C GLU A 56 -14.95 4.30 -23.10
N ALA A 57 -14.30 4.01 -24.25
CA ALA A 57 -14.00 2.63 -24.65
C ALA A 57 -12.90 1.95 -23.80
N ALA A 58 -11.82 2.67 -23.45
CA ALA A 58 -10.68 2.10 -22.73
C ALA A 58 -10.93 1.85 -21.23
N SER A 59 -11.83 2.63 -20.59
CA SER A 59 -12.26 2.39 -19.21
C SER A 59 -13.13 1.13 -19.14
N SER A 60 -14.04 0.97 -20.12
CA SER A 60 -15.01 -0.14 -20.12
C SER A 60 -14.36 -1.53 -20.06
N GLY A 61 -13.16 -1.70 -20.63
CA GLY A 61 -12.43 -2.97 -20.63
C GLY A 61 -11.87 -3.34 -19.24
N LEU A 62 -11.13 -2.42 -18.61
CA LEU A 62 -10.58 -2.67 -17.27
C LEU A 62 -11.64 -2.68 -16.18
N ASP A 63 -12.75 -1.95 -16.35
CA ASP A 63 -13.88 -1.99 -15.44
C ASP A 63 -14.53 -3.39 -15.41
N ARG A 64 -14.61 -4.06 -16.57
CA ARG A 64 -15.05 -5.47 -16.64
C ARG A 64 -14.07 -6.42 -15.96
N VAL A 65 -12.76 -6.21 -16.13
CA VAL A 65 -11.72 -7.00 -15.44
C VAL A 65 -11.87 -6.84 -13.93
N ARG A 66 -12.04 -5.61 -13.45
CA ARG A 66 -12.26 -5.28 -12.04
C ARG A 66 -13.51 -5.95 -11.49
N GLU A 67 -14.64 -5.82 -12.17
CA GLU A 67 -15.88 -6.46 -11.73
C GLU A 67 -15.79 -7.99 -11.73
N ALA A 68 -15.07 -8.59 -12.68
CA ALA A 68 -14.78 -10.02 -12.67
C ALA A 68 -13.89 -10.42 -11.47
N ALA A 69 -12.82 -9.66 -11.19
CA ALA A 69 -11.92 -9.91 -10.05
C ALA A 69 -12.61 -9.72 -8.70
N LYS A 70 -13.62 -8.85 -8.66
CA LYS A 70 -14.45 -8.58 -7.50
C LYS A 70 -15.44 -9.70 -7.21
N ARG A 71 -16.06 -10.27 -8.25
CA ARG A 71 -17.06 -11.35 -8.14
C ARG A 71 -16.43 -12.69 -7.81
N ASP A 72 -15.25 -12.96 -8.36
CA ASP A 72 -14.55 -14.23 -8.19
C ASP A 72 -13.10 -14.00 -7.77
N LYS A 73 -12.78 -14.42 -6.54
CA LYS A 73 -11.47 -14.28 -5.90
C LYS A 73 -10.46 -15.35 -6.30
N GLU A 74 -10.90 -16.38 -7.00
CA GLU A 74 -10.04 -17.48 -7.47
C GLU A 74 -9.84 -17.43 -8.99
N ARG A 75 -10.61 -16.59 -9.70
CA ARG A 75 -10.49 -16.41 -11.14
C ARG A 75 -9.07 -16.09 -11.58
N ARG A 76 -8.58 -16.92 -12.52
CA ARG A 76 -7.34 -16.70 -13.27
C ARG A 76 -7.64 -16.03 -14.61
N PHE A 77 -6.92 -14.94 -14.90
CA PHE A 77 -7.11 -14.13 -16.10
C PHE A 77 -6.10 -14.53 -17.19
N THR A 78 -6.61 -14.99 -18.34
CA THR A 78 -5.81 -15.63 -19.40
C THR A 78 -5.50 -14.74 -20.60
N ASN A 79 -6.30 -13.69 -20.83
CA ASN A 79 -6.10 -12.75 -21.93
C ASN A 79 -6.19 -11.33 -21.39
N LEU A 80 -5.07 -10.79 -20.92
CA LEU A 80 -4.97 -9.46 -20.37
C LEU A 80 -4.12 -8.53 -21.24
N LEU A 81 -3.12 -9.07 -21.97
CA LEU A 81 -2.17 -8.23 -22.71
C LEU A 81 -2.85 -7.35 -23.77
N HIS A 82 -4.01 -7.78 -24.30
CA HIS A 82 -4.79 -6.98 -25.24
C HIS A 82 -5.32 -5.66 -24.63
N HIS A 83 -5.35 -5.53 -23.31
CA HIS A 83 -5.69 -4.26 -22.66
C HIS A 83 -4.54 -3.25 -22.69
N VAL A 84 -3.32 -3.66 -23.02
CA VAL A 84 -2.18 -2.76 -23.23
C VAL A 84 -2.29 -2.19 -24.65
N THR A 85 -3.15 -1.19 -24.84
CA THR A 85 -3.38 -0.51 -26.12
C THR A 85 -2.43 0.67 -26.31
N VAL A 86 -2.35 1.20 -27.53
CA VAL A 86 -1.56 2.41 -27.84
C VAL A 86 -2.00 3.59 -26.96
N GLU A 87 -3.31 3.79 -26.76
CA GLU A 87 -3.82 4.86 -25.90
C GLU A 87 -3.39 4.68 -24.43
N ARG A 88 -3.30 3.42 -23.97
CA ARG A 88 -2.79 3.13 -22.63
C ARG A 88 -1.30 3.42 -22.51
N LEU A 89 -0.51 3.07 -23.52
CA LEU A 89 0.90 3.45 -23.58
C LEU A 89 1.06 4.98 -23.61
N HIS A 90 0.18 5.68 -24.32
CA HIS A 90 0.15 7.15 -24.34
C HIS A 90 -0.16 7.72 -22.94
N THR A 91 -1.14 7.14 -22.25
CA THR A 91 -1.53 7.57 -20.90
C THR A 91 -0.40 7.29 -19.90
N ALA A 92 0.24 6.12 -20.03
CA ALA A 92 1.42 5.74 -19.26
C ALA A 92 2.57 6.73 -19.46
N TYR A 93 2.90 7.09 -20.71
CA TYR A 93 3.94 8.08 -21.03
C TYR A 93 3.66 9.45 -20.40
N ARG A 94 2.43 9.95 -20.51
CA ARG A 94 2.01 11.23 -19.89
C ARG A 94 2.05 11.19 -18.37
N GLY A 95 1.86 10.01 -17.77
CA GLY A 95 1.95 9.81 -16.32
C GLY A 95 3.38 9.76 -15.77
N LEU A 96 4.40 9.63 -16.63
CA LEU A 96 5.80 9.66 -16.20
C LEU A 96 6.24 11.09 -15.86
N ASN A 97 7.17 11.22 -14.91
CA ASN A 97 7.77 12.51 -14.58
C ASN A 97 8.70 12.96 -15.72
N PRO A 98 8.45 14.11 -16.39
CA PRO A 98 9.27 14.59 -17.50
C PRO A 98 10.71 14.97 -17.12
N LYS A 99 10.99 15.11 -15.81
CA LYS A 99 12.31 15.44 -15.26
C LYS A 99 13.02 14.22 -14.68
N ALA A 100 12.47 13.02 -14.83
CA ALA A 100 13.14 11.80 -14.36
C ALA A 100 14.40 11.55 -15.17
N ALA A 101 15.47 11.10 -14.51
CA ALA A 101 16.69 10.72 -15.18
C ALA A 101 16.47 9.61 -16.22
N SER A 102 17.22 9.68 -17.32
CA SER A 102 17.18 8.73 -18.43
C SER A 102 17.85 7.40 -18.06
N GLY A 103 17.48 6.36 -18.80
CA GLY A 103 17.99 5.00 -18.58
C GLY A 103 19.38 4.79 -19.18
N VAL A 104 19.72 3.53 -19.45
CA VAL A 104 20.99 3.14 -20.09
C VAL A 104 21.14 3.63 -21.52
N ASP A 105 20.02 3.97 -22.16
CA ASP A 105 19.91 4.45 -23.52
C ASP A 105 19.92 5.97 -23.65
N GLU A 106 19.94 6.66 -22.51
CA GLU A 106 20.05 8.10 -22.36
C GLU A 106 18.93 8.94 -23.00
N VAL A 107 17.96 8.31 -23.67
CA VAL A 107 16.77 8.93 -24.22
C VAL A 107 15.95 9.60 -23.11
N THR A 108 15.75 10.90 -23.27
CA THR A 108 14.96 11.73 -22.35
C THR A 108 13.47 11.66 -22.68
N TRP A 109 12.63 12.15 -21.74
CA TRP A 109 11.19 12.25 -21.98
C TRP A 109 10.89 13.16 -23.16
N GLN A 110 11.57 14.31 -23.26
CA GLN A 110 11.36 15.30 -24.32
C GLN A 110 11.70 14.74 -25.69
N GLU A 111 12.88 14.12 -25.84
CA GLU A 111 13.33 13.53 -27.11
C GLU A 111 12.39 12.41 -27.58
N TYR A 112 11.92 11.56 -26.67
CA TYR A 112 10.97 10.50 -27.03
C TYR A 112 9.60 11.05 -27.43
N GLY A 113 9.23 12.23 -26.91
CA GLY A 113 8.02 12.94 -27.30
C GLY A 113 8.01 13.38 -28.76
N GLU A 114 9.19 13.51 -29.38
CA GLU A 114 9.33 13.77 -30.81
C GLU A 114 9.00 12.48 -31.59
N GLY A 115 7.84 12.49 -32.26
CA GLY A 115 7.30 11.30 -32.94
C GLY A 115 6.62 10.31 -31.99
N LEU A 116 6.03 10.79 -30.89
CA LEU A 116 5.42 9.95 -29.85
C LEU A 116 4.47 8.89 -30.40
N ASP A 117 3.52 9.27 -31.27
CA ASP A 117 2.48 8.36 -31.76
C ASP A 117 3.07 7.20 -32.57
N GLU A 118 4.01 7.49 -33.47
CA GLU A 118 4.71 6.48 -34.28
C GLU A 118 5.54 5.53 -33.40
N ARG A 119 6.30 6.08 -32.45
CA ARG A 119 7.10 5.28 -31.50
C ARG A 119 6.23 4.38 -30.64
N LEU A 120 5.09 4.89 -30.15
CA LEU A 120 4.16 4.11 -29.34
C LEU A 120 3.44 3.03 -30.15
N ALA A 121 3.12 3.27 -31.43
CA ALA A 121 2.59 2.25 -32.32
C ALA A 121 3.60 1.10 -32.53
N VAL A 122 4.86 1.43 -32.82
CA VAL A 122 5.94 0.43 -32.95
C VAL A 122 6.14 -0.34 -31.65
N LEU A 123 6.18 0.35 -30.50
CA LEU A 123 6.33 -0.28 -29.19
C LEU A 123 5.16 -1.21 -28.88
N HIS A 124 3.93 -0.79 -29.19
CA HIS A 124 2.74 -1.63 -29.05
C HIS A 124 2.85 -2.91 -29.87
N ASP A 125 3.23 -2.80 -31.14
CA ASP A 125 3.38 -3.96 -32.03
C ASP A 125 4.46 -4.92 -31.52
N GLN A 126 5.57 -4.40 -31.00
CA GLN A 126 6.61 -5.21 -30.37
C GLN A 126 6.11 -5.96 -29.12
N ILE A 127 5.25 -5.33 -28.32
CA ILE A 127 4.63 -5.95 -27.13
C ILE A 127 3.67 -7.06 -27.55
N GLN A 128 2.77 -6.79 -28.50
CA GLN A 128 1.74 -7.75 -28.93
C GLN A 128 2.35 -8.94 -29.69
N SER A 129 3.38 -8.71 -30.51
CA SER A 129 4.16 -9.76 -31.21
C SER A 129 5.19 -10.46 -30.31
N VAL A 130 5.30 -10.04 -29.03
CA VAL A 130 6.22 -10.61 -28.02
C VAL A 130 7.71 -10.49 -28.38
N THR A 131 8.05 -9.58 -29.30
CA THR A 131 9.42 -9.27 -29.76
C THR A 131 10.11 -8.22 -28.88
N TYR A 132 9.36 -7.44 -28.09
CA TYR A 132 9.87 -6.43 -27.16
C TYR A 132 10.99 -6.98 -26.23
N ARG A 133 12.04 -6.20 -25.99
CA ARG A 133 13.16 -6.56 -25.10
C ARG A 133 13.36 -5.49 -24.03
N ALA A 134 13.22 -5.90 -22.76
CA ALA A 134 13.53 -5.02 -21.63
C ALA A 134 15.04 -4.75 -21.57
N ARG A 135 15.40 -3.48 -21.29
CA ARG A 135 16.79 -3.05 -21.16
C ARG A 135 17.25 -3.17 -19.69
N PRO A 136 18.54 -3.39 -19.43
CA PRO A 136 19.06 -3.32 -18.07
C PRO A 136 18.80 -1.94 -17.47
N SER A 137 18.53 -1.89 -16.16
CA SER A 137 18.39 -0.60 -15.47
C SER A 137 19.76 0.04 -15.26
N LYS A 138 19.88 1.36 -15.38
CA LYS A 138 21.10 2.12 -15.04
C LYS A 138 21.23 2.23 -13.52
N ARG A 139 22.35 1.77 -12.94
CA ARG A 139 22.58 1.88 -11.49
C ARG A 139 22.96 3.32 -11.13
N VAL A 140 22.29 3.86 -10.12
CA VAL A 140 22.63 5.15 -9.51
C VAL A 140 22.64 5.00 -7.99
N TRP A 141 23.63 5.62 -7.34
CA TRP A 141 23.76 5.57 -5.88
C TRP A 141 23.23 6.83 -5.23
N ILE A 142 22.24 6.68 -4.35
CA ILE A 142 21.73 7.79 -3.53
C ILE A 142 22.29 7.70 -2.11
N PRO A 143 22.92 8.76 -1.58
CA PRO A 143 23.36 8.79 -0.18
C PRO A 143 22.18 8.63 0.79
N LYS A 144 22.34 7.81 1.82
CA LYS A 144 21.44 7.76 2.98
C LYS A 144 22.02 8.61 4.12
N GLY A 145 21.15 9.06 5.02
CA GLY A 145 21.56 9.83 6.20
C GLY A 145 22.39 9.06 7.23
N ASP A 146 22.55 7.74 7.07
CA ASP A 146 23.41 6.87 7.89
C ASP A 146 24.81 6.65 7.28
N GLY A 147 25.18 7.39 6.23
CA GLY A 147 26.45 7.28 5.51
C GLY A 147 26.50 6.12 4.51
N LYS A 148 25.51 5.23 4.48
CA LYS A 148 25.41 4.16 3.48
C LYS A 148 24.85 4.72 2.16
N LYS A 149 25.05 4.00 1.06
CA LYS A 149 24.43 4.35 -0.24
C LYS A 149 23.29 3.38 -0.55
N ARG A 150 22.20 3.89 -1.13
CA ARG A 150 21.09 3.09 -1.66
C ARG A 150 21.27 2.94 -3.17
N PRO A 151 21.36 1.72 -3.69
CA PRO A 151 21.40 1.51 -5.13
C PRO A 151 19.98 1.66 -5.72
N ILE A 152 19.84 2.50 -6.75
CA ILE A 152 18.60 2.71 -7.50
C ILE A 152 18.82 2.24 -8.95
N GLY A 153 17.84 1.55 -9.51
CA GLY A 153 17.83 1.16 -10.91
C GLY A 153 16.91 2.08 -11.71
N ILE A 154 17.47 2.80 -12.68
CA ILE A 154 16.72 3.68 -13.58
C ILE A 154 16.49 2.93 -14.88
N ALA A 155 15.24 2.52 -15.13
CA ALA A 155 14.86 1.86 -16.37
C ALA A 155 14.88 2.82 -17.58
N ALA A 156 15.03 2.25 -18.77
CA ALA A 156 14.83 2.96 -20.03
C ALA A 156 13.41 3.55 -20.12
N LEU A 157 13.23 4.57 -20.94
CA LEU A 157 11.94 5.27 -21.01
C LEU A 157 10.82 4.35 -21.53
N GLU A 158 11.07 3.60 -22.61
CA GLU A 158 10.12 2.60 -23.11
C GLU A 158 9.76 1.58 -22.03
N ASP A 159 10.76 1.06 -21.30
CA ASP A 159 10.53 0.13 -20.21
C ASP A 159 9.63 0.74 -19.12
N LYS A 160 9.81 2.02 -18.77
CA LYS A 160 8.92 2.73 -17.83
C LYS A 160 7.48 2.81 -18.35
N ILE A 161 7.30 3.11 -19.65
CA ILE A 161 5.98 3.18 -20.29
C ILE A 161 5.29 1.81 -20.24
N VAL A 162 5.98 0.75 -20.66
CA VAL A 162 5.42 -0.61 -20.66
C VAL A 162 5.12 -1.08 -19.24
N GLN A 163 6.02 -0.83 -18.29
CA GLN A 163 5.82 -1.17 -16.88
C GLN A 163 4.61 -0.44 -16.28
N GLN A 164 4.44 0.85 -16.57
CA GLN A 164 3.30 1.64 -16.11
C GLN A 164 1.98 1.12 -16.68
N ALA A 165 1.92 0.86 -17.99
CA ALA A 165 0.74 0.33 -18.64
C ALA A 165 0.38 -1.07 -18.12
N LEU A 166 1.38 -1.93 -17.92
CA LEU A 166 1.19 -3.27 -17.36
C LEU A 166 0.72 -3.20 -15.90
N ALA A 167 1.30 -2.30 -15.10
CA ALA A 167 0.90 -2.09 -13.72
C ALA A 167 -0.58 -1.66 -13.60
N GLU A 168 -1.05 -0.78 -14.49
CA GLU A 168 -2.45 -0.34 -14.50
C GLU A 168 -3.42 -1.51 -14.75
N VAL A 169 -3.11 -2.38 -15.73
CA VAL A 169 -3.92 -3.57 -16.00
C VAL A 169 -3.93 -4.51 -14.79
N LEU A 170 -2.77 -4.78 -14.20
CA LEU A 170 -2.66 -5.66 -13.03
C LEU A 170 -3.37 -5.07 -11.80
N GLN A 171 -3.30 -3.75 -11.59
CA GLN A 171 -3.99 -3.06 -10.50
C GLN A 171 -5.51 -3.23 -10.57
N SER A 172 -6.10 -3.30 -11.77
CA SER A 172 -7.54 -3.56 -11.92
C SER A 172 -7.99 -4.89 -11.28
N ILE A 173 -7.07 -5.84 -11.11
CA ILE A 173 -7.30 -7.12 -10.45
C ILE A 173 -6.91 -7.03 -8.97
N TYR A 174 -5.64 -6.70 -8.70
CA TYR A 174 -5.09 -6.81 -7.35
C TYR A 174 -5.64 -5.78 -6.36
N GLU A 175 -6.10 -4.61 -6.81
CA GLU A 175 -6.78 -3.68 -5.89
C GLU A 175 -8.06 -4.25 -5.30
N GLU A 176 -8.72 -5.17 -6.00
CA GLU A 176 -9.89 -5.85 -5.46
C GLU A 176 -9.50 -6.89 -4.41
N ASP A 177 -8.26 -7.39 -4.43
CA ASP A 177 -7.76 -8.47 -3.55
C ASP A 177 -7.02 -7.94 -2.32
N PHE A 178 -6.27 -6.84 -2.48
CA PHE A 178 -5.46 -6.27 -1.42
C PHE A 178 -6.30 -5.85 -0.21
N LEU A 179 -5.85 -6.26 0.98
CA LEU A 179 -6.54 -6.01 2.24
C LEU A 179 -6.55 -4.52 2.61
N GLY A 180 -7.56 -4.12 3.39
CA GLY A 180 -7.83 -2.72 3.70
C GLY A 180 -6.76 -2.01 4.53
N PHE A 181 -5.91 -2.77 5.21
CA PHE A 181 -4.82 -2.27 6.05
C PHE A 181 -3.48 -2.08 5.32
N SER A 182 -3.42 -2.39 4.02
CA SER A 182 -2.27 -2.09 3.16
C SER A 182 -2.50 -0.76 2.42
N TYR A 183 -1.56 0.18 2.51
CA TYR A 183 -1.75 1.55 2.01
C TYR A 183 -0.71 1.99 0.97
N GLY A 184 0.51 1.46 1.00
CA GLY A 184 1.62 1.98 0.19
C GLY A 184 1.43 1.75 -1.31
N PHE A 185 1.67 2.78 -2.12
CA PHE A 185 1.62 2.71 -3.60
C PHE A 185 0.31 2.17 -4.20
N ARG A 186 -0.83 2.44 -3.54
CA ARG A 186 -2.16 2.00 -4.00
C ARG A 186 -3.07 3.18 -4.35
N PRO A 187 -3.87 3.11 -5.43
CA PRO A 187 -4.84 4.15 -5.76
C PRO A 187 -5.80 4.46 -4.62
N GLY A 188 -6.02 5.74 -4.33
CA GLY A 188 -6.92 6.20 -3.27
C GLY A 188 -6.47 5.90 -1.83
N ARG A 189 -5.28 5.33 -1.63
CA ARG A 189 -4.64 5.11 -0.33
C ARG A 189 -3.48 6.09 -0.17
N SER A 190 -3.27 6.59 1.05
CA SER A 190 -2.21 7.58 1.32
C SER A 190 -1.55 7.34 2.67
N GLN A 191 -0.37 7.93 2.85
CA GLN A 191 0.37 7.92 4.10
C GLN A 191 -0.47 8.51 5.25
N HIS A 192 -1.25 9.56 4.98
CA HIS A 192 -2.16 10.15 5.96
C HIS A 192 -3.22 9.15 6.42
N LYS A 193 -3.85 8.40 5.49
CA LYS A 193 -4.82 7.37 5.85
C LYS A 193 -4.21 6.24 6.69
N ALA A 194 -2.95 5.86 6.40
CA ALA A 194 -2.23 4.87 7.21
C ALA A 194 -1.96 5.40 8.64
N LEU A 195 -1.52 6.65 8.76
CA LEU A 195 -1.34 7.31 10.04
C LEU A 195 -2.67 7.40 10.80
N ASP A 196 -3.77 7.78 10.16
CA ASP A 196 -5.08 7.85 10.80
C ASP A 196 -5.55 6.49 11.32
N ALA A 197 -5.30 5.41 10.57
CA ALA A 197 -5.58 4.05 11.02
C ALA A 197 -4.81 3.69 12.30
N ILE A 198 -3.52 4.03 12.37
CA ILE A 198 -2.72 3.85 13.60
C ILE A 198 -3.27 4.67 14.77
N TYR A 199 -3.67 5.92 14.50
CA TYR A 199 -4.25 6.79 15.53
C TYR A 199 -5.51 6.15 16.12
N VAL A 200 -6.42 5.68 15.29
CA VAL A 200 -7.65 5.02 15.71
C VAL A 200 -7.34 3.73 16.48
N ALA A 201 -6.46 2.86 15.96
CA ALA A 201 -6.10 1.61 16.64
C ALA A 201 -5.55 1.87 18.06
N ILE A 202 -4.63 2.82 18.21
CA ILE A 202 -3.98 3.09 19.50
C ILE A 202 -4.91 3.83 20.47
N THR A 203 -5.71 4.78 19.99
CA THR A 203 -6.52 5.65 20.85
C THR A 203 -7.90 5.07 21.17
N GLN A 204 -8.48 4.27 20.28
CA GLN A 204 -9.87 3.79 20.38
C GLN A 204 -9.96 2.29 20.62
N ARG A 205 -8.92 1.49 20.33
CA ARG A 205 -8.92 0.03 20.55
C ARG A 205 -8.03 -0.43 21.68
N LYS A 206 -8.05 -1.72 22.00
CA LYS A 206 -7.37 -2.29 23.15
C LYS A 206 -5.88 -2.55 22.89
N VAL A 207 -5.19 -1.67 22.17
CA VAL A 207 -3.75 -1.80 21.92
C VAL A 207 -2.98 -1.43 23.18
N SER A 208 -2.15 -2.37 23.65
CA SER A 208 -1.23 -2.18 24.79
C SER A 208 0.23 -2.48 24.42
N TRP A 209 0.46 -3.09 23.27
CA TRP A 209 1.77 -3.42 22.73
C TRP A 209 1.84 -3.05 21.26
N VAL A 210 2.97 -2.50 20.83
CA VAL A 210 3.25 -2.19 19.42
C VAL A 210 4.49 -2.95 19.00
N LEU A 211 4.37 -3.71 17.92
CA LEU A 211 5.50 -4.28 17.18
C LEU A 211 5.80 -3.35 16.01
N ASP A 212 6.93 -2.66 16.11
CA ASP A 212 7.56 -1.85 15.06
C ASP A 212 8.46 -2.80 14.28
N ALA A 213 8.10 -3.19 13.04
CA ALA A 213 8.80 -4.23 12.29
C ALA A 213 9.26 -3.72 10.91
N ASP A 214 10.50 -4.06 10.56
CA ASP A 214 11.15 -3.67 9.29
C ASP A 214 11.69 -4.93 8.61
N ILE A 215 11.47 -5.07 7.31
CA ILE A 215 12.03 -6.18 6.52
C ILE A 215 13.38 -5.74 5.98
N ARG A 216 14.40 -6.55 6.25
CA ARG A 216 15.77 -6.26 5.84
C ARG A 216 15.89 -6.33 4.32
N SER A 217 16.38 -5.24 3.73
CA SER A 217 16.70 -5.13 2.30
C SER A 217 15.60 -5.68 1.38
N PHE A 218 14.32 -5.44 1.72
CA PHE A 218 13.17 -6.12 1.12
C PHE A 218 13.23 -6.21 -0.41
N TYR A 219 13.44 -5.08 -1.09
CA TYR A 219 13.51 -5.05 -2.56
C TYR A 219 14.67 -5.86 -3.14
N ASP A 220 15.79 -5.99 -2.43
CA ASP A 220 16.96 -6.77 -2.87
C ASP A 220 16.80 -8.27 -2.58
N SER A 221 15.96 -8.63 -1.60
CA SER A 221 15.73 -10.01 -1.14
C SER A 221 14.54 -10.71 -1.82
N LEU A 222 13.79 -10.03 -2.69
CA LEU A 222 12.61 -10.61 -3.35
C LEU A 222 12.98 -11.80 -4.25
N ASP A 223 12.53 -12.99 -3.85
CA ASP A 223 12.69 -14.21 -4.65
C ASP A 223 11.78 -14.18 -5.89
N HIS A 224 12.38 -14.23 -7.08
CA HIS A 224 11.65 -14.16 -8.34
C HIS A 224 10.75 -15.37 -8.57
N GLN A 225 11.11 -16.55 -8.10
CA GLN A 225 10.29 -17.75 -8.28
C GLN A 225 9.02 -17.65 -7.44
N TRP A 226 9.15 -17.24 -6.17
CA TRP A 226 7.98 -16.98 -5.32
C TRP A 226 7.12 -15.86 -5.86
N LEU A 227 7.73 -14.74 -6.29
CA LEU A 227 6.99 -13.63 -6.88
C LEU A 227 6.17 -14.08 -8.10
N MET A 228 6.77 -14.85 -9.01
CA MET A 228 6.05 -15.36 -10.18
C MET A 228 4.92 -16.32 -9.79
N LYS A 229 5.13 -17.22 -8.82
CA LYS A 229 4.06 -18.09 -8.30
C LYS A 229 2.89 -17.28 -7.74
N PHE A 230 3.17 -16.21 -7.01
CA PHE A 230 2.14 -15.32 -6.47
C PHE A 230 1.37 -14.58 -7.56
N VAL A 231 2.08 -14.08 -8.58
CA VAL A 231 1.43 -13.45 -9.74
C VAL A 231 0.55 -14.47 -10.48
N GLU A 232 1.01 -15.72 -10.60
CA GLU A 232 0.32 -16.80 -11.31
C GLU A 232 -0.98 -17.27 -10.65
N HIS A 233 -1.20 -16.94 -9.37
CA HIS A 233 -2.48 -17.20 -8.68
C HIS A 233 -3.65 -16.49 -9.35
N ARG A 234 -3.46 -15.26 -9.85
CA ARG A 234 -4.51 -14.50 -10.54
C ARG A 234 -4.24 -14.36 -12.03
N ILE A 235 -2.99 -14.45 -12.48
CA ILE A 235 -2.62 -14.19 -13.88
C ILE A 235 -2.23 -15.50 -14.56
N ALA A 236 -2.94 -15.86 -15.62
CA ALA A 236 -2.63 -17.00 -16.48
C ALA A 236 -2.22 -16.58 -17.91
N ASP A 237 -2.28 -15.29 -18.25
CA ASP A 237 -1.79 -14.77 -19.53
C ASP A 237 -0.26 -14.90 -19.62
N GLN A 238 0.19 -15.89 -20.42
CA GLN A 238 1.61 -16.21 -20.57
C GLN A 238 2.44 -15.06 -21.16
N ARG A 239 1.83 -14.19 -21.99
CA ARG A 239 2.53 -13.06 -22.59
C ARG A 239 2.82 -12.00 -21.54
N MET A 240 1.85 -11.70 -20.66
CA MET A 240 2.06 -10.84 -19.50
C MET A 240 3.11 -11.40 -18.53
N LEU A 241 3.00 -12.67 -18.17
CA LEU A 241 3.97 -13.33 -17.29
C LEU A 241 5.39 -13.28 -17.88
N ARG A 242 5.52 -13.42 -19.21
CA ARG A 242 6.80 -13.29 -19.91
C ARG A 242 7.36 -11.86 -19.83
N LEU A 243 6.53 -10.82 -19.92
CA LEU A 243 6.99 -9.43 -19.74
C LEU A 243 7.48 -9.17 -18.31
N ILE A 244 6.74 -9.62 -17.30
CA ILE A 244 7.17 -9.50 -15.89
C ILE A 244 8.52 -10.20 -15.70
N ARG A 245 8.67 -11.43 -16.22
CA ARG A 245 9.95 -12.15 -16.18
C ARG A 245 11.08 -11.41 -16.89
N LYS A 246 10.80 -10.75 -18.04
CA LYS A 246 11.80 -9.92 -18.74
C LYS A 246 12.26 -8.76 -17.86
N PHE A 247 11.35 -8.03 -17.20
CA PHE A 247 11.71 -6.94 -16.30
C PHE A 247 12.55 -7.40 -15.10
N LEU A 248 12.18 -8.51 -14.48
CA LEU A 248 12.91 -9.06 -13.34
C LEU A 248 14.32 -9.52 -13.72
N ARG A 249 14.51 -10.03 -14.95
CA ARG A 249 15.79 -10.60 -15.43
C ARG A 249 16.67 -9.62 -16.22
N ALA A 250 16.15 -8.44 -16.57
CA ALA A 250 16.87 -7.48 -17.43
C ALA A 250 18.24 -7.06 -16.86
N GLY A 251 18.43 -7.21 -15.55
CA GLY A 251 19.71 -6.93 -14.89
C GLY A 251 19.92 -5.43 -14.67
N VAL A 252 21.13 -5.10 -14.26
CA VAL A 252 21.54 -3.72 -13.99
C VAL A 252 22.87 -3.44 -14.68
N SER A 253 22.98 -2.26 -15.30
CA SER A 253 24.22 -1.74 -15.87
C SER A 253 24.83 -0.69 -14.94
N GLU A 254 26.11 -0.83 -14.63
CA GLU A 254 26.90 0.10 -13.83
C GLU A 254 28.23 0.36 -14.55
N ASP A 255 28.53 1.62 -14.86
CA ASP A 255 29.73 2.04 -15.59
C ASP A 255 29.97 1.24 -16.89
N GLY A 256 28.89 0.95 -17.63
CA GLY A 256 28.92 0.19 -18.89
C GLY A 256 29.05 -1.33 -18.71
N LYS A 257 29.17 -1.84 -17.47
CA LYS A 257 29.23 -3.27 -17.18
C LYS A 257 27.85 -3.79 -16.78
N TRP A 258 27.38 -4.80 -17.50
CA TRP A 258 26.14 -5.47 -17.18
C TRP A 258 26.33 -6.51 -16.06
N SER A 259 25.38 -6.54 -15.14
CA SER A 259 25.28 -7.53 -14.07
C SER A 259 23.89 -8.18 -14.06
N LYS A 260 23.87 -9.50 -13.87
CA LYS A 260 22.63 -10.26 -13.78
C LYS A 260 21.97 -10.05 -12.42
N THR A 261 20.69 -9.69 -12.42
CA THR A 261 19.87 -9.70 -11.20
C THR A 261 19.28 -11.08 -11.01
N VAL A 262 19.74 -11.83 -9.99
CA VAL A 262 19.23 -13.17 -9.66
C VAL A 262 18.14 -13.10 -8.59
N VAL A 263 18.22 -12.12 -7.69
CA VAL A 263 17.26 -11.87 -6.61
C VAL A 263 16.99 -10.37 -6.56
N GLY A 264 15.78 -10.00 -6.13
CA GLY A 264 15.40 -8.62 -5.93
C GLY A 264 14.81 -7.94 -7.16
N THR A 265 14.19 -6.78 -6.97
CA THR A 265 13.64 -5.97 -8.06
C THR A 265 14.39 -4.64 -8.12
N PRO A 266 14.70 -4.10 -9.31
CA PRO A 266 15.33 -2.79 -9.40
C PRO A 266 14.50 -1.75 -8.65
N GLN A 267 15.09 -1.19 -7.59
CA GLN A 267 14.44 -0.16 -6.80
C GLN A 267 14.33 1.11 -7.67
N GLY A 268 13.11 1.56 -7.94
CA GLY A 268 12.85 2.69 -8.85
C GLY A 268 12.22 2.32 -10.19
N ALA A 269 12.12 1.03 -10.53
CA ALA A 269 11.30 0.58 -11.66
C ALA A 269 9.80 0.72 -11.30
N VAL A 270 9.00 1.15 -12.28
CA VAL A 270 7.62 1.59 -12.08
C VAL A 270 6.73 0.45 -11.57
N ILE A 271 6.91 -0.74 -12.11
CA ILE A 271 6.11 -1.92 -11.74
C ILE A 271 6.53 -2.53 -10.39
N SER A 272 7.73 -2.24 -9.91
CA SER A 272 8.31 -2.88 -8.70
C SER A 272 7.44 -2.68 -7.47
N SER A 273 6.84 -1.50 -7.29
CA SER A 273 5.98 -1.22 -6.14
C SER A 273 4.72 -2.09 -6.11
N LEU A 274 4.13 -2.38 -7.28
CA LEU A 274 2.97 -3.28 -7.38
C LEU A 274 3.38 -4.72 -7.09
N LEU A 275 4.49 -5.19 -7.68
CA LEU A 275 5.01 -6.55 -7.47
C LEU A 275 5.39 -6.79 -6.00
N ALA A 276 6.01 -5.81 -5.36
CA ALA A 276 6.28 -5.79 -3.92
C ALA A 276 4.99 -5.96 -3.09
N ASN A 277 3.94 -5.22 -3.43
CA ASN A 277 2.66 -5.32 -2.75
C ASN A 277 1.99 -6.68 -2.97
N ILE A 278 2.06 -7.25 -4.18
CA ILE A 278 1.58 -8.61 -4.46
C ILE A 278 2.33 -9.61 -3.58
N TYR A 279 3.66 -9.54 -3.51
CA TYR A 279 4.47 -10.42 -2.69
C TYR A 279 4.06 -10.38 -1.22
N LEU A 280 4.01 -9.18 -0.63
CA LEU A 280 3.64 -9.00 0.78
C LEU A 280 2.18 -9.31 1.04
N HIS A 281 1.30 -9.18 0.05
CA HIS A 281 -0.09 -9.58 0.20
C HIS A 281 -0.20 -11.09 0.54
N TYR A 282 0.50 -11.94 -0.21
CA TYR A 282 0.47 -13.39 0.01
C TYR A 282 1.33 -13.85 1.19
N VAL A 283 2.51 -13.25 1.37
CA VAL A 283 3.45 -13.66 2.42
C VAL A 283 3.00 -13.17 3.79
N LEU A 284 2.58 -11.91 3.87
CA LEU A 284 2.29 -11.19 5.12
C LEU A 284 0.79 -10.95 5.30
N ASP A 285 0.13 -10.18 4.42
CA ASP A 285 -1.22 -9.65 4.70
C ASP A 285 -2.25 -10.77 4.94
N LEU A 286 -2.34 -11.75 4.01
CA LEU A 286 -3.27 -12.88 4.14
C LEU A 286 -2.90 -13.77 5.34
N TRP A 287 -1.61 -13.94 5.62
CA TRP A 287 -1.14 -14.75 6.74
C TRP A 287 -1.48 -14.08 8.08
N VAL A 288 -1.25 -12.78 8.22
CA VAL A 288 -1.63 -11.99 9.41
C VAL A 288 -3.12 -12.03 9.63
N ASN A 289 -3.92 -11.87 8.57
CA ASN A 289 -5.37 -11.93 8.65
C ASN A 289 -5.85 -13.29 9.19
N ARG A 290 -5.27 -14.38 8.70
CA ARG A 290 -5.57 -15.72 9.22
C ARG A 290 -5.06 -15.90 10.65
N TRP A 291 -3.86 -15.42 10.96
CA TRP A 291 -3.22 -15.58 12.26
C TRP A 291 -4.03 -14.89 13.36
N ARG A 292 -4.49 -13.65 13.14
CA ARG A 292 -5.31 -12.94 14.13
C ARG A 292 -6.62 -13.66 14.44
N ASP A 293 -7.22 -14.34 13.46
CA ASP A 293 -8.51 -15.02 13.64
C ASP A 293 -8.38 -16.38 14.37
N HIS A 294 -7.20 -17.03 14.31
CA HIS A 294 -7.03 -18.41 14.79
C HIS A 294 -6.03 -18.58 15.94
N ARG A 295 -5.11 -17.63 16.12
CA ARG A 295 -4.00 -17.74 17.10
C ARG A 295 -4.04 -16.64 18.16
N ALA A 296 -4.50 -15.44 17.80
CA ALA A 296 -4.56 -14.35 18.76
C ALA A 296 -5.63 -14.60 19.82
N ARG A 297 -5.31 -14.25 21.07
CA ARG A 297 -6.27 -14.27 22.18
C ARG A 297 -6.97 -12.92 22.33
N GLY A 298 -6.29 -11.84 21.98
CA GLY A 298 -6.82 -10.48 22.04
C GLY A 298 -6.93 -9.80 20.69
N GLU A 299 -7.26 -8.51 20.71
CA GLU A 299 -7.34 -7.68 19.51
C GLU A 299 -5.94 -7.47 18.88
N VAL A 300 -5.87 -7.62 17.56
CA VAL A 300 -4.65 -7.43 16.75
C VAL A 300 -4.95 -6.53 15.56
N TYR A 301 -4.14 -5.50 15.40
CA TYR A 301 -4.24 -4.51 14.34
C TYR A 301 -2.94 -4.42 13.57
N ILE A 302 -3.03 -4.25 12.26
CA ILE A 302 -1.87 -4.04 11.39
C ILE A 302 -2.12 -2.81 10.53
N VAL A 303 -1.06 -2.05 10.29
CA VAL A 303 -1.02 -1.00 9.27
C VAL A 303 0.27 -1.17 8.49
N ARG A 304 0.15 -1.40 7.18
CA ARG A 304 1.27 -1.59 6.27
C ARG A 304 1.34 -0.48 5.23
N TYR A 305 2.54 0.04 5.01
CA TYR A 305 2.85 0.96 3.94
C TYR A 305 4.08 0.47 3.19
N ALA A 306 3.86 -0.17 2.03
CA ALA A 306 4.90 -0.88 1.30
C ALA A 306 5.54 -1.98 2.17
N ASP A 307 6.85 -1.93 2.40
CA ASP A 307 7.64 -2.84 3.24
C ASP A 307 7.67 -2.46 4.73
N ASP A 308 7.27 -1.23 5.07
CA ASP A 308 7.18 -0.73 6.45
C ASP A 308 5.81 -1.10 7.04
N PHE A 309 5.77 -1.74 8.21
CA PHE A 309 4.51 -2.07 8.87
C PHE A 309 4.61 -2.03 10.40
N VAL A 310 3.51 -1.63 11.01
CA VAL A 310 3.36 -1.56 12.47
C VAL A 310 2.16 -2.41 12.86
N MET A 311 2.31 -3.16 13.95
CA MET A 311 1.24 -3.98 14.50
C MET A 311 0.94 -3.62 15.95
N GLY A 312 -0.34 -3.49 16.28
CA GLY A 312 -0.84 -3.27 17.62
C GLY A 312 -1.45 -4.54 18.19
N PHE A 313 -1.12 -4.87 19.42
CA PHE A 313 -1.62 -6.05 20.14
C PHE A 313 -2.21 -5.65 21.49
N GLN A 314 -3.26 -6.35 21.90
CA GLN A 314 -3.79 -6.25 23.25
C GLN A 314 -2.88 -6.92 24.28
N TYR A 315 -2.39 -8.13 23.99
CA TYR A 315 -1.61 -8.92 24.93
C TYR A 315 -0.14 -9.06 24.51
N ARG A 316 0.76 -8.98 25.49
CA ARG A 316 2.21 -9.19 25.29
C ARG A 316 2.53 -10.59 24.76
N SER A 317 1.80 -11.60 25.25
CA SER A 317 1.96 -12.98 24.84
C SER A 317 1.73 -13.16 23.34
N ASP A 318 0.69 -12.51 22.81
CA ASP A 318 0.32 -12.60 21.41
C ASP A 318 1.36 -11.89 20.55
N ALA A 319 1.83 -10.71 20.98
CA ALA A 319 2.87 -9.98 20.27
C ALA A 319 4.21 -10.74 20.20
N ARG A 320 4.62 -11.41 21.29
CA ARG A 320 5.84 -12.23 21.33
C ARG A 320 5.73 -13.46 20.45
N MET A 321 4.62 -14.20 20.55
CA MET A 321 4.36 -15.37 19.71
C MET A 321 4.36 -14.96 18.23
N PHE A 322 3.66 -13.87 17.91
CA PHE A 322 3.59 -13.35 16.56
C PHE A 322 4.97 -12.99 16.01
N GLN A 323 5.82 -12.31 16.78
CA GLN A 323 7.16 -11.92 16.34
C GLN A 323 8.01 -13.14 15.93
N ILE A 324 7.93 -14.23 16.70
CA ILE A 324 8.65 -15.48 16.41
C ILE A 324 8.09 -16.13 15.14
N GLU A 325 6.77 -16.35 15.09
CA GLU A 325 6.14 -17.01 13.94
C GLU A 325 6.23 -16.17 12.65
N LEU A 326 6.26 -14.84 12.76
CA LEU A 326 6.48 -13.93 11.64
C LEU A 326 7.90 -14.10 11.06
N ALA A 327 8.92 -14.21 11.91
CA ALA A 327 10.28 -14.44 11.44
C ALA A 327 10.38 -15.77 10.67
N GLU A 328 9.79 -16.84 11.22
CA GLU A 328 9.72 -18.15 10.55
C GLU A 328 8.92 -18.09 9.24
N ARG A 329 7.80 -17.35 9.24
CA ARG A 329 6.96 -17.15 8.05
C ARG A 329 7.76 -16.45 6.96
N LEU A 330 8.44 -15.35 7.25
CA LEU A 330 9.21 -14.58 6.29
C LEU A 330 10.39 -15.39 5.72
N ALA A 331 11.08 -16.15 6.57
CA ALA A 331 12.21 -16.98 6.15
C ALA A 331 11.82 -18.02 5.09
N LYS A 332 10.60 -18.59 5.16
CA LYS A 332 10.07 -19.53 4.14
C LYS A 332 9.96 -18.92 2.74
N PHE A 333 9.91 -17.59 2.64
CA PHE A 333 9.81 -16.84 1.40
C PHE A 333 11.04 -15.96 1.15
N GLY A 334 12.20 -16.32 1.70
CA GLY A 334 13.46 -15.61 1.44
C GLY A 334 13.53 -14.19 2.03
N LEU A 335 12.66 -13.86 2.98
CA LEU A 335 12.66 -12.57 3.66
C LEU A 335 13.18 -12.70 5.10
N GLU A 336 13.77 -11.63 5.61
CA GLU A 336 14.33 -11.58 6.97
C GLU A 336 13.84 -10.32 7.70
N LEU A 337 13.46 -10.46 8.98
CA LEU A 337 13.21 -9.30 9.84
C LEU A 337 14.52 -8.60 10.19
N HIS A 338 14.50 -7.28 10.16
CA HIS A 338 15.63 -6.48 10.59
C HIS A 338 15.70 -6.46 12.12
N GLN A 339 16.56 -7.30 12.71
CA GLN A 339 16.64 -7.48 14.17
C GLN A 339 16.87 -6.15 14.92
N ASP A 340 17.78 -5.30 14.44
CA ASP A 340 18.10 -4.03 15.12
C ASP A 340 16.98 -2.98 15.09
N LYS A 341 16.08 -3.08 14.12
CA LYS A 341 14.97 -2.12 13.97
C LYS A 341 13.66 -2.67 14.49
N THR A 342 13.52 -3.99 14.53
CA THR A 342 12.31 -4.65 14.96
C THR A 342 12.21 -4.59 16.48
N ARG A 343 11.21 -3.90 17.02
CA ARG A 343 11.06 -3.66 18.46
C ARG A 343 9.66 -3.92 18.92
N LEU A 344 9.54 -4.60 20.07
CA LEU A 344 8.29 -4.80 20.77
C LEU A 344 8.19 -3.83 21.95
N ILE A 345 7.29 -2.87 21.84
CA ILE A 345 7.17 -1.73 22.75
C ILE A 345 5.82 -1.81 23.49
N GLU A 346 5.84 -1.64 24.82
CA GLU A 346 4.60 -1.42 25.57
C GLU A 346 4.08 -0.01 25.25
N PHE A 347 2.94 0.06 24.59
CA PHE A 347 2.44 1.30 24.00
C PHE A 347 0.91 1.33 23.97
N GLY A 348 0.32 2.48 24.30
CA GLY A 348 -1.13 2.66 24.32
C GLY A 348 -1.62 3.35 25.58
N ARG A 349 -2.93 3.31 25.79
CA ARG A 349 -3.64 4.08 26.84
C ARG A 349 -3.11 3.81 28.25
N PHE A 350 -2.79 2.56 28.55
CA PHE A 350 -2.41 2.13 29.89
C PHE A 350 -0.89 1.99 30.10
N ALA A 351 -0.09 2.05 29.03
CA ALA A 351 1.35 1.78 29.08
C ALA A 351 2.08 2.64 30.12
N ALA A 352 1.75 3.94 30.21
CA ALA A 352 2.40 4.84 31.16
C ALA A 352 2.01 4.57 32.62
N SER A 353 0.78 4.11 32.90
CA SER A 353 0.35 3.75 34.26
C SER A 353 1.01 2.44 34.69
N ASN A 354 0.88 1.41 33.84
CA ASN A 354 1.41 0.08 34.10
C ASN A 354 2.92 0.10 34.35
N ARG A 355 3.68 0.89 33.57
CA ARG A 355 5.13 1.08 33.80
C ARG A 355 5.42 1.78 35.12
N ARG A 356 4.64 2.83 35.46
CA ARG A 356 4.83 3.57 36.72
C ARG A 356 4.57 2.69 37.94
N GLU A 357 3.54 1.84 37.89
CA GLU A 357 3.23 0.87 38.95
C GLU A 357 4.37 -0.14 39.15
N ARG A 358 5.10 -0.48 38.09
CA ARG A 358 6.29 -1.34 38.14
C ARG A 358 7.60 -0.58 38.44
N GLY A 359 7.54 0.74 38.71
CA GLY A 359 8.73 1.57 38.93
C GLY A 359 9.60 1.79 37.68
N GLU A 360 9.05 1.52 36.49
CA GLU A 360 9.76 1.63 35.21
C GLU A 360 9.71 3.06 34.64
N ARG A 361 10.63 3.35 33.71
CA ARG A 361 10.65 4.62 32.96
C ARG A 361 9.42 4.75 32.05
N LYS A 362 9.21 5.96 31.51
CA LYS A 362 8.13 6.25 30.57
C LYS A 362 8.13 5.27 29.38
N PRO A 363 6.96 5.01 28.75
CA PRO A 363 6.88 4.21 27.54
C PRO A 363 7.82 4.73 26.45
N GLU A 364 8.40 3.81 25.70
CA GLU A 364 9.24 4.14 24.55
C GLU A 364 8.40 4.70 23.40
N THR A 365 9.08 5.22 22.39
CA THR A 365 8.48 5.76 21.18
C THR A 365 8.82 4.90 19.98
N PHE A 366 7.93 4.84 19.01
CA PHE A 366 8.19 4.20 17.72
C PHE A 366 8.08 5.21 16.58
N ASP A 367 8.82 4.95 15.51
CA ASP A 367 8.86 5.79 14.33
C ASP A 367 8.07 5.09 13.23
N PHE A 368 7.15 5.80 12.58
CA PHE A 368 6.43 5.26 11.43
C PHE A 368 6.10 6.37 10.45
N LEU A 369 6.38 6.13 9.16
CA LEU A 369 6.10 7.07 8.09
C LEU A 369 6.58 8.51 8.37
N GLY A 370 7.80 8.66 8.88
CA GLY A 370 8.41 9.97 9.12
C GLY A 370 7.98 10.68 10.42
N PHE A 371 7.16 10.03 11.24
CA PHE A 371 6.70 10.57 12.53
C PHE A 371 7.08 9.66 13.69
N THR A 372 7.60 10.27 14.76
CA THR A 372 7.74 9.64 16.07
C THR A 372 6.42 9.72 16.82
N HIS A 373 5.91 8.55 17.22
CA HIS A 373 4.67 8.38 17.96
C HIS A 373 4.96 8.26 19.47
N ILE A 374 4.25 9.08 20.26
CA ILE A 374 4.53 9.25 21.68
C ILE A 374 3.24 9.10 22.49
N CYS A 375 3.28 8.24 23.51
CA CYS A 375 2.25 8.19 24.55
C CYS A 375 2.30 9.47 25.39
N ALA A 376 1.26 10.30 25.31
CA ALA A 376 1.15 11.53 26.08
C ALA A 376 -0.19 11.60 26.82
N ARG A 377 -0.34 12.63 27.65
CA ARG A 377 -1.61 13.02 28.28
C ARG A 377 -2.04 14.40 27.80
N LYS A 378 -3.34 14.62 27.65
CA LYS A 378 -3.89 15.96 27.38
C LYS A 378 -3.60 16.87 28.58
N ARG A 379 -3.27 18.14 28.30
CA ARG A 379 -3.05 19.16 29.35
C ARG A 379 -4.30 19.40 30.19
N LYS A 380 -5.48 19.27 29.58
CA LYS A 380 -6.79 19.40 30.21
C LYS A 380 -7.44 18.02 30.26
N GLY A 381 -7.86 17.56 31.45
CA GLY A 381 -8.55 16.28 31.66
C GLY A 381 -7.65 15.05 31.87
N GLY A 382 -6.35 15.11 31.59
CA GLY A 382 -5.41 14.03 31.89
C GLY A 382 -5.55 12.76 31.02
N ASP A 383 -6.53 12.72 30.13
CA ASP A 383 -6.78 11.61 29.20
C ASP A 383 -5.56 11.31 28.32
N PHE A 384 -5.47 10.06 27.88
CA PHE A 384 -4.48 9.62 26.91
C PHE A 384 -4.58 10.42 25.60
N ALA A 385 -3.42 10.77 25.04
CA ALA A 385 -3.28 11.36 23.72
C ALA A 385 -2.07 10.77 22.98
N LEU A 386 -2.27 10.39 21.72
CA LEU A 386 -1.18 10.02 20.83
C LEU A 386 -0.59 11.28 20.20
N ARG A 387 0.62 11.66 20.61
CA ARG A 387 1.34 12.80 19.99
C ARG A 387 2.26 12.30 18.88
N ARG A 388 2.31 13.07 17.79
CA ARG A 388 3.25 12.88 16.69
C ARG A 388 4.26 14.02 16.68
N LYS A 389 5.52 13.69 16.44
CA LYS A 389 6.57 14.66 16.11
C LYS A 389 7.23 14.23 14.81
N THR A 390 7.50 15.17 13.92
CA THR A 390 8.28 14.89 12.71
C THR A 390 9.67 14.44 13.11
N ILE A 391 10.18 13.37 12.50
CA ILE A 391 11.52 12.85 12.78
C ILE A 391 12.57 13.89 12.33
N SER A 392 13.34 14.43 13.27
CA SER A 392 14.36 15.46 13.00
C SER A 392 15.45 15.00 12.01
N LYS A 393 15.68 13.69 11.88
CA LYS A 393 16.65 13.11 10.92
C LYS A 393 16.24 13.26 9.44
N ARG A 394 15.00 13.65 9.12
CA ARG A 394 14.55 13.97 7.74
C ARG A 394 14.52 15.48 7.45
N LEU A 395 14.87 16.33 8.42
CA LEU A 395 14.99 17.78 8.24
C LEU A 395 16.40 18.22 7.78
N SER A 396 17.23 17.31 7.28
CA SER A 396 18.40 17.65 6.47
C SER A 396 17.90 18.03 5.07
N PRO A 397 18.09 19.27 4.61
CA PRO A 397 17.36 19.72 3.45
C PRO A 397 18.02 19.28 2.14
N CYS A 398 17.20 18.86 1.18
CA CYS A 398 17.32 19.24 -0.23
C CYS A 398 17.25 20.78 -0.36
N LEU A 399 18.19 21.50 0.24
CA LEU A 399 18.45 22.92 0.00
C LEU A 399 19.89 23.00 -0.50
N THR A 400 20.07 22.73 -1.78
CA THR A 400 21.13 23.44 -2.50
C THR A 400 20.74 24.92 -2.50
N PRO A 401 21.57 25.82 -1.96
CA PRO A 401 21.36 27.24 -2.13
C PRO A 401 21.43 27.55 -3.63
N ARG A 402 20.40 28.22 -4.14
CA ARG A 402 20.48 28.92 -5.43
C ARG A 402 21.64 29.90 -5.32
N LYS A 403 22.79 29.58 -5.92
CA LYS A 403 23.76 30.61 -6.28
C LYS A 403 23.22 31.28 -7.53
N THR A 404 22.59 32.43 -7.31
CA THR A 404 22.53 33.50 -8.31
C THR A 404 23.98 33.85 -8.63
N THR A 405 24.42 33.60 -9.86
CA THR A 405 25.58 34.28 -10.39
C THR A 405 25.14 34.95 -11.68
N SER A 406 24.93 36.25 -11.54
CA SER A 406 24.91 37.21 -12.63
C SER A 406 26.25 37.16 -13.36
N ILE A 407 26.22 37.03 -14.68
CA ILE A 407 26.72 37.97 -15.71
C ILE A 407 26.31 37.39 -17.06
#